data_AF-A0A1B9E9F5-F1
#
_entry.id   AF-A0A1B9E9F5-F1
#
_cell.length_a   1.000
_cell.length_b   1.000
_cell.length_c   1.000
_cell.angle_alpha   90.00
_cell.angle_beta   90.00
_cell.angle_gamma   90.00
#
_symmetry.space_group_name_H-M   'P 1'
#
loop_
_entity.id
_entity.type
_entity.pdbx_description
1 polymer ?
#
loop_
_entity_poly.entity_id
_entity_poly.type
_entity_poly.pdbx_seq_one_letter_code
_entity_poly.pdbx_strand_id
1 'polypeptide(L)'
;MVHSFAPYINATTRIVILGTMPGVVSLEKQEYYAHKRNHFLPIMYQLFSKEAVSEVFEEKIALLQRHSIGLWDVLKQCDRKGSLDADIKNPQENDFDSLFQKYPQITTLIFNGKESHKLFFKKFGQIEGITYYVMPSTSAANTLSFDKKRTLWASCF
;
A
#
# COMPACT_ATOMS: atom_id res chain seq x y z
N MET A 1 20.48 -3.22 -2.31
CA MET A 1 19.44 -2.37 -2.89
C MET A 1 18.22 -3.20 -3.22
N VAL A 2 17.02 -2.69 -2.89
CA VAL A 2 15.73 -3.28 -3.22
C VAL A 2 14.92 -2.28 -4.03
N HIS A 3 14.06 -2.78 -4.92
CA HIS A 3 13.18 -1.97 -5.77
C HIS A 3 11.72 -2.35 -5.50
N SER A 4 10.84 -1.35 -5.51
CA SER A 4 9.39 -1.56 -5.46
C SER A 4 8.86 -2.04 -6.82
N PHE A 5 7.62 -2.51 -6.81
CA PHE A 5 6.91 -2.95 -8.00
C PHE A 5 6.39 -1.77 -8.82
N ALA A 6 5.95 -2.07 -10.05
CA ALA A 6 5.10 -1.17 -10.79
C ALA A 6 3.74 -0.97 -10.06
N PRO A 7 3.10 0.19 -10.21
CA PRO A 7 1.79 0.43 -9.60
C PRO A 7 0.73 -0.48 -10.23
N TYR A 8 -0.10 -1.11 -9.39
CA TYR A 8 -1.33 -1.77 -9.83
C TYR A 8 -2.45 -0.73 -9.87
N ILE A 9 -2.41 0.13 -10.89
CA ILE A 9 -3.31 1.28 -11.06
C ILE A 9 -3.84 1.29 -12.51
N ASN A 10 -5.12 1.60 -12.66
CA ASN A 10 -5.80 1.71 -13.96
C ASN A 10 -6.61 3.02 -14.05
N ALA A 11 -7.25 3.26 -15.20
CA ALA A 11 -7.97 4.50 -15.47
C ALA A 11 -9.16 4.78 -14.52
N THR A 12 -9.69 3.76 -13.85
CA THR A 12 -10.81 3.89 -12.91
C THR A 12 -10.35 3.96 -11.45
N THR A 13 -9.04 3.94 -11.20
CA THR A 13 -8.51 3.98 -9.83
C THR A 13 -8.72 5.35 -9.21
N ARG A 14 -9.31 5.36 -8.00
CA ARG A 14 -9.60 6.58 -7.22
C ARG A 14 -8.84 6.62 -5.90
N ILE A 15 -8.63 5.45 -5.32
CA ILE A 15 -7.93 5.26 -4.05
C ILE A 15 -6.63 4.51 -4.34
N VAL A 16 -5.50 4.99 -3.81
CA VAL A 16 -4.23 4.25 -3.87
C VAL A 16 -3.77 3.94 -2.46
N ILE A 17 -3.57 2.65 -2.16
CA ILE A 17 -2.93 2.21 -0.93
C ILE A 17 -1.42 2.25 -1.12
N LEU A 18 -0.73 2.93 -0.20
CA LEU A 18 0.71 3.17 -0.25
C LEU A 18 1.44 2.49 0.91
N GLY A 19 2.20 1.44 0.59
CA GLY A 19 3.23 0.89 1.47
C GLY A 19 4.49 1.76 1.51
N THR A 20 5.41 1.46 2.44
CA THR A 20 6.74 2.10 2.44
C THR A 20 7.62 1.49 1.35
N MET A 21 7.81 0.18 1.40
CA MET A 21 8.61 -0.63 0.46
C MET A 21 8.22 -2.11 0.64
N PRO A 22 8.04 -2.92 -0.42
CA PRO A 22 7.60 -4.31 -0.31
C PRO A 22 8.54 -5.13 0.56
N GLY A 23 8.02 -5.96 1.48
CA GLY A 23 8.83 -6.83 2.33
C GLY A 23 9.56 -7.93 1.55
N VAL A 24 10.49 -8.64 2.20
CA VAL A 24 11.31 -9.70 1.57
C VAL A 24 10.44 -10.76 0.90
N VAL A 25 9.44 -11.30 1.60
CA VAL A 25 8.52 -12.32 1.04
C VAL A 25 7.70 -11.77 -0.14
N SER A 26 7.34 -10.49 -0.08
CA SER A 26 6.65 -9.83 -1.21
C SER A 26 7.56 -9.76 -2.43
N LEU A 27 8.81 -9.33 -2.25
CA LEU A 27 9.81 -9.25 -3.32
C LEU A 27 10.13 -10.63 -3.91
N GLU A 28 10.28 -11.66 -3.08
CA GLU A 28 10.52 -13.04 -3.53
C GLU A 28 9.37 -13.58 -4.38
N LYS A 29 8.13 -13.28 -3.99
CA LYS A 29 6.93 -13.74 -4.70
C LYS A 29 6.47 -12.82 -5.82
N GLN A 30 7.03 -11.63 -5.94
CA GLN A 30 6.52 -10.55 -6.82
C GLN A 30 5.04 -10.21 -6.53
N GLU A 31 4.64 -10.30 -5.25
CA GLU A 31 3.27 -10.09 -4.81
C GLU A 31 3.19 -9.07 -3.67
N TYR A 32 2.29 -8.11 -3.79
CA TYR A 32 2.00 -7.19 -2.69
C TYR A 32 1.43 -7.91 -1.47
N TYR A 33 1.96 -7.58 -0.28
CA TYR A 33 1.51 -8.10 1.01
C TYR A 33 1.50 -9.63 1.15
N ALA A 34 2.43 -10.32 0.48
CA ALA A 34 2.44 -11.79 0.36
C ALA A 34 2.82 -12.56 1.63
N HIS A 35 3.34 -11.87 2.65
CA HIS A 35 3.69 -12.50 3.92
C HIS A 35 2.42 -12.98 4.65
N LYS A 36 2.34 -14.27 5.02
CA LYS A 36 1.12 -14.89 5.59
C LYS A 36 0.54 -14.18 6.82
N ARG A 37 1.38 -13.53 7.62
CA ARG A 37 0.95 -12.75 8.80
C ARG A 37 0.60 -11.28 8.50
N ASN A 38 0.61 -10.85 7.23
CA ASN A 38 0.18 -9.52 6.86
C ASN A 38 -1.35 -9.49 6.80
N HIS A 39 -1.95 -8.51 7.49
CA HIS A 39 -3.41 -8.43 7.60
C HIS A 39 -4.06 -7.69 6.42
N PHE A 40 -3.31 -7.12 5.48
CA PHE A 40 -3.88 -6.27 4.42
C PHE A 40 -4.94 -7.01 3.60
N LEU A 41 -4.56 -8.09 2.92
CA LEU A 41 -5.47 -8.86 2.08
C LEU A 41 -6.65 -9.44 2.88
N PRO A 42 -6.45 -10.05 4.08
CA PRO A 42 -7.57 -10.44 4.94
C PRO A 42 -8.53 -9.29 5.29
N ILE A 43 -8.03 -8.08 5.55
CA ILE A 43 -8.89 -6.91 5.79
C ILE A 43 -9.69 -6.57 4.53
N MET A 44 -9.03 -6.44 3.37
CA MET A 44 -9.71 -6.09 2.10
C MET A 44 -10.79 -7.10 1.74
N TYR A 45 -10.51 -8.39 1.88
CA TYR A 45 -11.49 -9.44 1.59
C TYR A 45 -12.69 -9.37 2.54
N GLN A 46 -12.49 -9.15 3.84
CA GLN A 46 -13.61 -9.00 4.77
C GLN A 46 -14.46 -7.74 4.52
N LEU A 47 -13.85 -6.65 4.05
CA LEU A 47 -14.58 -5.42 3.75
C LEU A 47 -15.37 -5.51 2.44
N PHE A 48 -14.81 -6.14 1.40
CA PHE A 48 -15.32 -6.02 0.03
C PHE A 48 -15.95 -7.29 -0.56
N SER A 49 -15.55 -8.48 -0.12
CA SER A 49 -16.09 -9.75 -0.65
C SER A 49 -16.83 -10.59 0.40
N LYS A 50 -16.40 -10.51 1.66
CA LYS A 50 -16.77 -11.45 2.74
C LYS A 50 -16.41 -12.92 2.45
N GLU A 51 -15.50 -13.14 1.50
CA GLU A 51 -14.98 -14.45 1.13
C GLU A 51 -13.60 -14.70 1.75
N ALA A 52 -13.10 -15.93 1.63
CA ALA A 52 -11.71 -16.25 1.97
C ALA A 52 -10.75 -15.55 0.98
N VAL A 53 -9.55 -15.20 1.46
CA VAL A 53 -8.51 -14.61 0.62
C VAL A 53 -8.13 -15.63 -0.46
N SER A 54 -8.23 -15.25 -1.74
CA SER A 54 -7.77 -16.09 -2.84
C SER A 54 -6.28 -16.39 -2.71
N GLU A 55 -5.85 -17.57 -3.14
CA GLU A 55 -4.43 -17.90 -3.28
C GLU A 55 -3.81 -17.24 -4.53
N VAL A 56 -4.63 -16.98 -5.56
CA VAL A 56 -4.21 -16.41 -6.85
C VAL A 56 -4.06 -14.89 -6.72
N PHE A 57 -2.88 -14.36 -7.06
CA PHE A 57 -2.59 -12.94 -6.84
C PHE A 57 -3.43 -12.02 -7.73
N GLU A 58 -3.67 -12.43 -8.96
CA GLU A 58 -4.46 -11.69 -9.94
C GLU A 58 -5.90 -11.50 -9.46
N GLU A 59 -6.48 -12.48 -8.76
CA GLU A 59 -7.82 -12.37 -8.16
C GLU A 59 -7.85 -11.39 -6.99
N LYS A 60 -6.78 -11.35 -6.18
CA LYS A 60 -6.61 -10.35 -5.11
C LYS A 60 -6.57 -8.94 -5.69
N ILE A 61 -5.82 -8.74 -6.78
CA ILE A 61 -5.75 -7.44 -7.47
C ILE A 61 -7.08 -7.09 -8.13
N ALA A 62 -7.75 -8.05 -8.78
CA ALA A 62 -9.04 -7.84 -9.42
C ALA A 62 -10.10 -7.41 -8.40
N LEU A 63 -10.11 -8.00 -7.20
CA LEU A 63 -10.98 -7.54 -6.11
C LEU A 63 -10.77 -6.04 -5.83
N LEU A 64 -9.53 -5.61 -5.63
CA LEU A 64 -9.22 -4.20 -5.34
C LEU A 64 -9.64 -3.27 -6.49
N GLN A 65 -9.32 -3.66 -7.72
CA GLN A 65 -9.63 -2.85 -8.90
C GLN A 65 -11.13 -2.71 -9.14
N ARG A 66 -11.95 -3.73 -8.84
CA ARG A 66 -13.42 -3.63 -8.86
C ARG A 66 -13.96 -2.55 -7.91
N HIS A 67 -13.22 -2.26 -6.84
CA HIS A 67 -13.54 -1.20 -5.88
C HIS A 67 -12.75 0.10 -6.12
N SER A 68 -12.17 0.28 -7.31
CA SER A 68 -11.36 1.47 -7.67
C SER A 68 -10.13 1.69 -6.78
N ILE A 69 -9.62 0.61 -6.17
CA ILE A 69 -8.44 0.62 -5.30
C ILE A 69 -7.23 0.12 -6.09
N GLY A 70 -6.18 0.92 -6.10
CA GLY A 70 -4.86 0.56 -6.60
C GLY A 70 -3.84 0.34 -5.48
N LEU A 71 -2.74 -0.33 -5.81
CA LEU A 71 -1.61 -0.57 -4.90
C LEU A 71 -0.33 0.03 -5.45
N TRP A 72 0.45 0.65 -4.56
CA TRP A 72 1.83 0.99 -4.83
C TRP A 72 2.64 1.16 -3.54
N ASP A 73 3.88 1.61 -3.66
CA ASP A 73 4.70 2.05 -2.53
C ASP A 73 5.19 3.48 -2.71
N VAL A 74 5.53 4.13 -1.60
CA VAL A 74 6.13 5.45 -1.61
C VAL A 74 7.54 5.42 -2.15
N LEU A 75 8.33 4.38 -1.82
CA LEU A 75 9.71 4.27 -2.28
C LEU A 75 9.82 3.45 -3.56
N LYS A 76 10.49 4.02 -4.56
CA LYS A 76 10.95 3.32 -5.76
C LYS A 76 12.06 2.34 -5.44
N GLN A 77 13.03 2.79 -4.65
CA GLN A 77 14.19 1.99 -4.26
C GLN A 77 14.81 2.47 -2.95
N CYS A 78 15.51 1.56 -2.27
CA CYS A 78 16.32 1.89 -1.09
C CYS A 78 17.35 0.78 -0.81
N ASP A 79 18.27 1.07 0.11
CA ASP A 79 19.10 0.06 0.75
C ASP A 79 18.44 -0.39 2.04
N ARG A 80 17.98 -1.63 2.10
CA ARG A 80 17.34 -2.21 3.29
C ARG A 80 17.80 -3.64 3.49
N LYS A 81 18.16 -3.99 4.73
CA LYS A 81 18.32 -5.39 5.15
C LYS A 81 17.00 -5.85 5.75
N GLY A 82 16.52 -7.03 5.35
CA GLY A 82 15.23 -7.53 5.83
C GLY A 82 14.03 -6.67 5.36
N SER A 83 13.00 -6.62 6.19
CA SER A 83 11.70 -6.00 5.85
C SER A 83 11.30 -4.82 6.74
N LEU A 84 12.13 -4.44 7.73
CA LEU A 84 11.77 -3.39 8.67
C LEU A 84 12.06 -2.01 8.09
N ASP A 85 11.12 -1.09 8.25
CA ASP A 85 11.29 0.29 7.80
C ASP A 85 12.45 1.00 8.53
N ALA A 86 12.77 0.59 9.75
CA ALA A 86 13.91 1.09 10.52
C ALA A 86 15.27 0.83 9.85
N ASP A 87 15.35 -0.17 8.97
CA ASP A 87 16.58 -0.55 8.25
C ASP A 87 16.73 0.16 6.89
N ILE A 88 15.80 1.05 6.53
CA ILE A 88 15.83 1.79 5.26
C ILE A 88 16.94 2.84 5.28
N LYS A 89 17.77 2.82 4.24
CA LYS A 89 18.81 3.80 3.94
C LYS A 89 18.72 4.23 2.48
N ASN A 90 19.21 5.43 2.18
CA ASN A 90 19.21 6.01 0.83
C ASN A 90 17.85 5.88 0.11
N PRO A 91 16.72 6.30 0.75
CA PRO A 91 15.42 6.18 0.12
C PRO A 91 15.33 7.05 -1.13
N GLN A 92 14.71 6.52 -2.17
CA GLN A 92 14.26 7.28 -3.34
C GLN A 92 12.78 7.01 -3.55
N GLU A 93 11.98 8.08 -3.58
CA GLU A 93 10.55 8.01 -3.77
C GLU A 93 10.19 7.65 -5.22
N ASN A 94 9.01 7.07 -5.39
CA ASN A 94 8.37 6.92 -6.68
C ASN A 94 7.94 8.28 -7.25
N ASP A 95 7.77 8.35 -8.58
CA ASP A 95 7.34 9.57 -9.27
C ASP A 95 5.81 9.70 -9.20
N PHE A 96 5.35 10.41 -8.17
CA PHE A 96 3.92 10.69 -7.97
C PHE A 96 3.39 11.78 -8.90
N ASP A 97 4.23 12.71 -9.37
CA ASP A 97 3.81 13.77 -10.28
C ASP A 97 3.35 13.16 -11.61
N SER A 98 4.15 12.26 -12.18
CA SER A 98 3.78 11.49 -13.37
C SER A 98 2.57 10.59 -13.12
N LEU A 99 2.43 10.04 -11.91
CA LEU A 99 1.26 9.22 -11.56
C LEU A 99 -0.03 10.02 -11.65
N PHE A 100 -0.10 11.19 -11.02
CA PHE A 100 -1.31 12.02 -11.00
C PHE A 100 -1.67 12.57 -12.39
N GLN A 101 -0.67 12.91 -13.20
CA GLN A 101 -0.90 13.30 -14.59
C GLN A 101 -1.50 12.16 -15.41
N LYS A 102 -1.01 10.93 -15.22
CA LYS A 102 -1.48 9.75 -15.95
C LYS A 102 -2.85 9.25 -15.45
N TYR A 103 -3.12 9.39 -14.16
CA TYR A 103 -4.33 8.88 -13.50
C TYR A 103 -5.04 9.99 -12.71
N PRO A 104 -5.68 10.96 -13.38
CA PRO A 104 -6.28 12.13 -12.74
C PRO A 104 -7.52 11.80 -11.89
N GLN A 105 -8.03 10.56 -11.93
CA GLN A 105 -9.14 10.12 -11.07
C GLN A 105 -8.70 9.79 -9.65
N ILE A 106 -7.40 9.70 -9.38
CA ILE A 106 -6.88 9.47 -8.03
C ILE A 106 -7.17 10.72 -7.19
N THR A 107 -8.03 10.56 -6.19
CA THR A 107 -8.39 11.63 -5.26
C THR A 107 -8.02 11.28 -3.82
N THR A 108 -7.61 10.03 -3.55
CA THR A 108 -7.36 9.55 -2.19
C THR A 108 -6.10 8.71 -2.11
N LEU A 109 -5.22 9.05 -1.17
CA LEU A 109 -4.06 8.24 -0.79
C LEU A 109 -4.25 7.69 0.63
N ILE A 110 -4.10 6.38 0.78
CA ILE A 110 -4.19 5.70 2.08
C ILE A 110 -2.83 5.07 2.38
N PHE A 111 -2.14 5.62 3.38
CA PHE A 111 -0.83 5.16 3.79
C PHE A 111 -0.93 3.98 4.75
N ASN A 112 -0.31 2.87 4.38
CA ASN A 112 -0.20 1.67 5.21
C ASN A 112 0.98 1.78 6.19
N GLY A 113 0.83 2.65 7.18
CA GLY A 113 1.86 2.95 8.18
C GLY A 113 2.26 4.43 8.19
N LYS A 114 2.89 4.86 9.30
CA LYS A 114 3.33 6.25 9.47
C LYS A 114 4.55 6.59 8.63
N GLU A 115 5.44 5.62 8.39
CA GLU A 115 6.70 5.88 7.67
C GLU A 115 6.45 6.17 6.19
N SER A 116 5.54 5.45 5.53
CA SER A 116 5.15 5.74 4.14
C SER A 116 4.61 7.17 4.02
N HIS A 117 3.67 7.57 4.90
CA HIS A 117 3.16 8.94 4.92
C HIS A 117 4.28 9.98 5.12
N LYS A 118 5.15 9.76 6.10
CA LYS A 118 6.25 10.67 6.43
C LYS A 118 7.21 10.88 5.25
N LEU A 119 7.60 9.81 4.56
CA LEU A 119 8.50 9.89 3.42
C LEU A 119 7.84 10.60 2.23
N PHE A 120 6.58 10.26 1.95
CA PHE A 120 5.81 10.94 0.90
C PHE A 120 5.70 12.43 1.20
N PHE A 121 5.22 12.79 2.40
CA PHE A 121 4.94 14.17 2.76
C PHE A 121 6.21 15.02 2.84
N LYS A 122 7.35 14.43 3.24
CA LYS A 122 8.64 15.10 3.22
C LYS A 122 9.04 15.54 1.81
N LYS A 123 8.72 14.75 0.79
CA LYS A 123 9.11 14.99 -0.61
C LYS A 123 8.10 15.86 -1.37
N PHE A 124 6.81 15.54 -1.24
CA PHE A 124 5.75 16.12 -2.07
C PHE A 124 4.87 17.12 -1.32
N GLY A 125 4.90 17.13 0.02
CA GLY A 125 4.00 17.94 0.82
C GLY A 125 2.53 17.59 0.59
N GLN A 126 1.67 18.60 0.73
CA GLN A 126 0.25 18.49 0.45
C GLN A 126 -0.01 18.78 -1.04
N ILE A 127 -0.77 17.90 -1.68
CA ILE A 127 -1.19 18.04 -3.07
C ILE A 127 -2.67 18.41 -3.07
N GLU A 128 -3.01 19.46 -3.83
CA GLU A 128 -4.38 19.94 -3.95
C GLU A 128 -5.30 18.86 -4.53
N GLY A 129 -6.52 18.76 -4.00
CA GLY A 129 -7.51 17.77 -4.45
C GLY A 129 -7.28 16.34 -3.96
N ILE A 130 -6.19 16.07 -3.24
CA ILE A 130 -5.90 14.75 -2.66
C ILE A 130 -6.30 14.70 -1.18
N THR A 131 -7.09 13.67 -0.83
CA THR A 131 -7.42 13.31 0.54
C THR A 131 -6.41 12.26 1.05
N TYR A 132 -5.97 12.40 2.30
CA TYR A 132 -4.96 11.54 2.88
C TYR A 132 -5.49 10.82 4.12
N TYR A 133 -5.26 9.51 4.19
CA TYR A 133 -5.50 8.70 5.39
C TYR A 133 -4.22 7.98 5.81
N VAL A 134 -3.93 7.96 7.12
CA VAL A 134 -2.77 7.25 7.67
C VAL A 134 -3.25 6.12 8.55
N MET A 135 -3.10 4.90 8.06
CA MET A 135 -3.63 3.71 8.71
C MET A 135 -2.55 2.97 9.50
N PRO A 136 -2.92 2.20 10.53
CA PRO A 136 -1.96 1.32 11.19
C PRO A 136 -1.38 0.33 10.19
N SER A 137 -0.06 0.12 10.24
CA SER A 137 0.61 -0.85 9.37
C SER A 137 -0.04 -2.22 9.49
N THR A 138 -0.32 -2.86 8.37
CA THR A 138 -0.89 -4.22 8.30
C THR A 138 0.16 -5.31 8.47
N SER A 139 1.44 -4.94 8.54
CA SER A 139 2.54 -5.88 8.78
C SER A 139 2.42 -6.57 10.15
N ALA A 140 3.10 -7.70 10.28
CA ALA A 140 3.17 -8.45 11.53
C ALA A 140 3.99 -7.74 12.62
N ALA A 141 4.82 -6.76 12.25
CA ALA A 141 5.58 -5.96 13.21
C ALA A 141 4.68 -5.02 14.04
N ASN A 142 3.50 -4.67 13.51
CA ASN A 142 2.50 -3.93 14.25
C ASN A 142 1.62 -4.89 15.08
N THR A 143 1.73 -4.81 16.40
CA THR A 143 1.09 -5.70 17.38
C THR A 143 -0.42 -5.48 17.57
N LEU A 144 -1.02 -4.49 16.91
CA LEU A 144 -2.47 -4.31 16.93
C LEU A 144 -3.20 -5.57 16.42
N SER A 145 -4.28 -5.95 17.10
CA SER A 145 -5.10 -7.10 16.72
C SER A 145 -5.74 -6.90 15.34
N PHE A 146 -6.06 -8.02 14.70
CA PHE A 146 -6.73 -8.04 13.40
C PHE A 146 -8.00 -7.19 13.41
N ASP A 147 -8.91 -7.43 14.37
CA ASP A 147 -10.19 -6.71 14.43
C ASP A 147 -10.03 -5.20 14.61
N LYS A 148 -9.06 -4.77 15.43
CA LYS A 148 -8.77 -3.33 15.61
C LYS A 148 -8.24 -2.72 14.32
N LYS A 149 -7.30 -3.40 13.64
CA LYS A 149 -6.80 -2.93 12.33
C LYS A 149 -7.96 -2.85 11.33
N ARG A 150 -8.79 -3.89 11.24
CA ARG A 150 -9.95 -3.93 10.34
C ARG A 150 -10.92 -2.77 10.58
N THR A 151 -11.31 -2.53 11.83
CA THR A 151 -12.22 -1.42 12.18
C THR A 151 -11.64 -0.06 11.80
N LEU A 152 -10.35 0.16 12.05
CA LEU A 152 -9.69 1.39 11.65
C LEU A 152 -9.66 1.52 10.12
N TRP A 153 -9.23 0.47 9.40
CA TRP A 153 -9.19 0.45 7.94
C TRP A 153 -10.58 0.66 7.30
N ALA A 154 -11.65 0.19 7.93
CA ALA A 154 -13.01 0.41 7.44
C ALA A 154 -13.43 1.90 7.43
N SER A 155 -12.78 2.78 8.21
CA SER A 155 -13.17 4.20 8.29
C SER A 155 -12.57 5.08 7.18
N CYS A 156 -11.79 4.52 6.26
CA CYS A 156 -11.11 5.25 5.18
C CYS A 156 -11.52 4.82 3.76
N PHE A 157 -12.53 3.96 3.66
CA PHE A 157 -13.20 3.58 2.40
C PHE A 157 -14.64 4.09 2.43
#